data_AF-A0A4Q9HV95-F1
#
_entry.id   AF-A0A4Q9HV95-F1
#
_cell.length_a   1.000
_cell.length_b   1.000
_cell.length_c   1.000
_cell.angle_alpha   90.00
_cell.angle_beta   90.00
_cell.angle_gamma   90.00
#
_symmetry.space_group_name_H-M   'P 1'
#
loop_
_entity.id
_entity.type
_entity.pdbx_description
1 polymer ?
#
loop_
_entity_poly.entity_id
_entity_poly.type
_entity_poly.pdbx_seq_one_letter_code
_entity_poly.pdbx_strand_id
1 'polypeptide(L)'
;MPRKATQGTDVVTTPEVEVDGFTDEEMAKIREAGFDSVASHAVSFEEFTDSYPVIRDKRELIAVPFISLEWNFHEGDNGEFVSAVVMRRDNSLAVLNDGGSGIYRQYKQMTESIGRQRGPIMHKDGLTTSEYWFNSDTGAISRKQPNDGGDWRKAITFYLT
;
A
#
# COMPACT_ATOMS: atom_id res chain seq x y z
N MET A 1 28.32 27.85 36.09
CA MET A 1 26.99 27.45 36.59
C MET A 1 26.37 26.47 35.59
N PRO A 2 26.04 25.23 35.95
CA PRO A 2 25.32 24.33 35.05
C PRO A 2 23.81 24.46 35.27
N ARG A 3 23.05 24.76 34.21
CA ARG A 3 21.58 24.67 34.23
C ARG A 3 21.17 23.25 33.80
N LYS A 4 20.60 22.49 34.74
CA LYS A 4 19.72 21.35 34.43
C LYS A 4 18.50 21.88 33.70
N ALA A 5 18.07 21.21 32.63
CA ALA A 5 16.75 21.38 32.04
C ALA A 5 16.07 20.01 31.93
N THR A 6 14.86 19.99 32.45
CA THR A 6 13.96 18.89 32.80
C THR A 6 13.35 18.22 31.55
N GLN A 7 13.10 16.91 31.65
CA GLN A 7 12.23 16.15 30.74
C GLN A 7 10.78 16.69 30.76
N GLY A 8 10.07 16.51 29.65
CA GLY A 8 8.62 16.54 29.64
C GLY A 8 8.04 16.92 28.28
N THR A 9 7.71 15.93 27.47
CA THR A 9 6.62 16.04 26.50
C THR A 9 5.99 14.68 26.39
N ASP A 10 4.77 14.61 26.91
CA ASP A 10 3.88 13.47 26.88
C ASP A 10 3.66 13.01 25.44
N VAL A 11 4.02 11.75 25.19
CA VAL A 11 3.61 11.04 23.98
C VAL A 11 2.12 10.77 24.18
N VAL A 12 1.28 11.54 23.47
CA VAL A 12 -0.13 11.18 23.33
C VAL A 12 -0.18 9.94 22.45
N THR A 13 -0.16 8.78 23.08
CA THR A 13 -0.44 7.50 22.43
C THR A 13 -1.89 7.54 21.99
N THR A 14 -2.12 7.75 20.69
CA THR A 14 -3.39 7.44 20.06
C THR A 14 -3.73 6.00 20.44
N PRO A 15 -4.95 5.68 20.91
CA PRO A 15 -5.30 4.31 21.24
C PRO A 15 -5.03 3.45 20.01
N GLU A 16 -4.15 2.46 20.17
CA GLU A 16 -3.94 1.39 19.21
C GLU A 16 -5.30 0.75 19.02
N VAL A 17 -5.95 1.03 17.89
CA VAL A 17 -6.99 0.15 17.40
C VAL A 17 -6.24 -1.15 17.15
N GLU A 18 -6.43 -2.14 18.02
CA GLU A 18 -6.04 -3.51 17.73
C GLU A 18 -6.79 -3.88 16.45
N VAL A 19 -6.15 -3.68 15.31
CA VAL A 19 -6.67 -4.15 14.04
C VAL A 19 -6.37 -5.63 14.04
N ASP A 20 -7.25 -6.36 14.72
CA ASP A 20 -7.13 -7.81 14.87
C ASP A 20 -6.91 -8.41 13.48
N GLY A 21 -5.96 -9.31 13.29
CA GLY A 21 -5.68 -9.87 11.96
C GLY A 21 -6.91 -10.60 11.37
N PHE A 22 -6.84 -11.05 10.12
CA PHE A 22 -7.85 -11.98 9.62
C PHE A 22 -7.87 -13.23 10.51
N THR A 23 -9.05 -13.57 11.03
CA THR A 23 -9.27 -14.81 11.80
C THR A 23 -9.15 -16.03 10.91
N ASP A 24 -8.87 -17.20 11.50
CA ASP A 24 -8.80 -18.46 10.75
C ASP A 24 -10.13 -18.80 10.06
N GLU A 25 -11.26 -18.37 10.62
CA GLU A 25 -12.60 -18.54 10.03
C GLU A 25 -12.84 -17.61 8.84
N GLU A 26 -12.41 -16.34 8.91
CA GLU A 26 -12.41 -15.43 7.77
C GLU A 26 -11.54 -15.99 6.65
N MET A 27 -10.36 -16.50 7.00
CA MET A 27 -9.45 -17.14 6.05
C MET A 27 -10.00 -18.42 5.43
N ALA A 28 -10.77 -19.20 6.20
CA ALA A 28 -11.44 -20.39 5.69
C ALA A 28 -12.53 -20.02 4.68
N LYS A 29 -13.37 -19.02 4.97
CA LYS A 29 -14.42 -18.53 4.05
C LYS A 29 -13.84 -17.96 2.77
N ILE A 30 -12.75 -17.22 2.89
CA ILE A 30 -12.00 -16.67 1.77
C ILE A 30 -11.40 -17.78 0.89
N ARG A 31 -10.83 -18.83 1.50
CA ARG A 31 -10.33 -20.02 0.79
C ARG A 31 -11.47 -20.78 0.11
N GLU A 32 -12.61 -20.92 0.77
CA GLU A 32 -13.81 -21.60 0.29
C GLU A 32 -14.49 -20.85 -0.87
N ALA A 33 -14.46 -19.52 -0.86
CA ALA A 33 -14.88 -18.68 -1.98
C ALA A 33 -14.02 -18.87 -3.25
N GLY A 34 -12.89 -19.60 -3.14
CA GLY A 34 -12.07 -20.02 -4.25
C GLY A 34 -11.31 -18.86 -4.85
N PHE A 35 -10.10 -18.60 -4.35
CA PHE A 35 -9.19 -17.59 -4.89
C PHE A 35 -9.02 -17.68 -6.42
N ASP A 36 -8.98 -18.90 -6.95
CA ASP A 36 -8.86 -19.16 -8.40
C ASP A 36 -10.10 -18.73 -9.20
N SER A 37 -11.27 -18.60 -8.56
CA SER A 37 -12.50 -18.12 -9.20
C SER A 37 -12.61 -16.58 -9.25
N VAL A 38 -11.78 -15.89 -8.47
CA VAL A 38 -11.84 -14.44 -8.24
C VAL A 38 -10.71 -13.70 -8.94
N ALA A 39 -9.58 -14.36 -9.21
CA ALA A 39 -8.58 -13.84 -10.13
C ALA A 39 -9.25 -13.61 -11.49
N SER A 40 -9.37 -12.36 -11.93
CA SER A 40 -10.11 -12.03 -13.15
C SER A 40 -9.39 -12.57 -14.38
N HIS A 41 -8.12 -13.01 -14.25
CA HIS A 41 -7.24 -13.39 -15.35
C HIS A 41 -7.20 -12.31 -16.45
N ALA A 42 -7.55 -11.06 -16.09
CA ALA A 42 -7.70 -9.97 -17.03
C ALA A 42 -6.32 -9.63 -17.59
N VAL A 43 -6.26 -9.54 -18.92
CA VAL A 43 -5.00 -9.38 -19.64
C VAL A 43 -4.71 -7.89 -19.88
N SER A 44 -5.72 -7.04 -19.70
CA SER A 44 -5.63 -5.58 -19.88
C SER A 44 -6.05 -4.80 -18.64
N PHE A 45 -5.64 -3.53 -18.59
CA PHE A 45 -6.00 -2.60 -17.52
C PHE A 45 -7.51 -2.34 -17.48
N GLU A 46 -8.12 -2.15 -18.65
CA GLU A 46 -9.55 -1.88 -18.81
C GLU A 46 -10.38 -3.02 -18.24
N GLU A 47 -10.06 -4.27 -18.60
CA GLU A 47 -10.72 -5.46 -18.05
C GLU A 47 -10.59 -5.55 -16.53
N PHE A 48 -9.43 -5.15 -16.00
CA PHE A 48 -9.14 -5.15 -14.58
C PHE A 48 -10.02 -4.12 -13.83
N THR A 49 -10.10 -2.89 -14.34
CA THR A 49 -10.84 -1.80 -13.70
C THR A 49 -12.36 -1.82 -13.94
N ASP A 50 -12.82 -2.46 -15.00
CA ASP A 50 -14.25 -2.61 -15.28
C ASP A 50 -14.90 -3.69 -14.41
N SER A 51 -14.09 -4.64 -13.90
CA SER A 51 -14.56 -5.76 -13.09
C SER A 51 -14.84 -5.39 -11.63
N TYR A 52 -14.11 -4.41 -11.06
CA TYR A 52 -14.22 -4.05 -9.65
C TYR A 52 -14.06 -2.54 -9.39
N PRO A 53 -14.64 -2.01 -8.29
CA PRO A 53 -14.40 -0.64 -7.86
C PRO A 53 -12.91 -0.32 -7.70
N VAL A 54 -12.47 0.80 -8.25
CA VAL A 54 -11.07 1.26 -8.11
C VAL A 54 -10.89 2.03 -6.80
N ILE A 55 -9.87 1.67 -6.04
CA ILE A 55 -9.38 2.40 -4.87
C ILE A 55 -8.80 3.74 -5.34
N ARG A 56 -9.50 4.83 -5.05
CA ARG A 56 -9.08 6.19 -5.45
C ARG A 56 -8.14 6.84 -4.45
N ASP A 57 -8.30 6.55 -3.16
CA ASP A 57 -7.39 7.01 -2.11
C ASP A 57 -6.80 5.82 -1.37
N LYS A 58 -5.52 5.54 -1.64
CA LYS A 58 -4.78 4.43 -1.01
C LYS A 58 -4.69 4.55 0.50
N ARG A 59 -4.95 5.73 1.08
CA ARG A 59 -5.00 5.91 2.54
C ARG A 59 -6.07 5.05 3.20
N GLU A 60 -7.10 4.65 2.47
CA GLU A 60 -8.14 3.74 3.00
C GLU A 60 -7.61 2.34 3.36
N LEU A 61 -6.43 1.97 2.84
CA LEU A 61 -5.77 0.69 3.15
C LEU A 61 -4.72 0.83 4.26
N ILE A 62 -4.47 2.03 4.79
CA ILE A 62 -3.47 2.20 5.85
C ILE A 62 -3.97 1.56 7.14
N ALA A 63 -3.16 0.67 7.73
CA ALA A 63 -3.56 -0.09 8.91
C ALA A 63 -4.85 -0.91 8.71
N VAL A 64 -5.24 -1.21 7.47
CA VAL A 64 -6.44 -2.01 7.16
C VAL A 64 -6.00 -3.30 6.47
N PRO A 65 -6.19 -4.47 7.10
CA PRO A 65 -5.81 -5.74 6.52
C PRO A 65 -6.51 -5.98 5.17
N PHE A 66 -5.74 -6.45 4.19
CA PHE A 66 -6.26 -6.87 2.89
C PHE A 66 -5.46 -8.04 2.32
N ILE A 67 -6.01 -8.66 1.28
CA ILE A 67 -5.37 -9.76 0.56
C ILE A 67 -5.21 -9.37 -0.90
N SER A 68 -4.00 -9.45 -1.42
CA SER A 68 -3.68 -9.26 -2.83
C SER A 68 -3.92 -10.57 -3.56
N LEU A 69 -4.87 -10.56 -4.48
CA LEU A 69 -5.37 -11.76 -5.19
C LEU A 69 -4.73 -11.94 -6.55
N GLU A 70 -4.51 -10.85 -7.28
CA GLU A 70 -3.88 -10.83 -8.60
C GLU A 70 -3.22 -9.48 -8.80
N TRP A 71 -2.11 -9.39 -9.53
CA TRP A 71 -1.60 -8.10 -10.02
C TRP A 71 -0.94 -8.21 -11.39
N ASN A 72 -1.10 -7.14 -12.18
CA ASN A 72 -0.54 -7.00 -13.52
C ASN A 72 0.23 -5.68 -13.65
N PHE A 73 1.30 -5.72 -14.45
CA PHE A 73 2.13 -4.56 -14.73
C PHE A 73 1.81 -4.01 -16.12
N HIS A 74 1.73 -2.69 -16.21
CA HIS A 74 1.29 -1.99 -17.41
C HIS A 74 2.22 -0.81 -17.71
N GLU A 75 2.30 -0.43 -18.98
CA GLU A 75 2.87 0.85 -19.41
C GLU A 75 1.73 1.85 -19.59
N GLY A 76 1.84 3.03 -18.96
CA GLY A 76 0.90 4.13 -19.15
C GLY A 76 1.62 5.42 -19.56
N ASP A 77 0.84 6.46 -19.86
CA ASP A 77 1.35 7.76 -20.32
C ASP A 77 2.35 8.42 -19.35
N ASN A 78 2.26 8.07 -18.06
CA ASN A 78 3.11 8.60 -16.99
C ASN A 78 4.14 7.58 -16.47
N GLY A 79 4.42 6.53 -17.25
CA GLY A 79 5.35 5.45 -16.92
C GLY A 79 4.67 4.15 -16.52
N GLU A 80 5.49 3.21 -16.05
CA GLU A 80 5.02 1.88 -15.61
C GLU A 80 4.15 1.98 -14.34
N PHE A 81 3.12 1.16 -14.26
CA PHE A 81 2.26 1.04 -13.08
C PHE A 81 1.78 -0.40 -12.88
N VAL A 82 1.21 -0.68 -11.70
CA VAL A 82 0.63 -1.96 -11.32
C VAL A 82 -0.85 -1.76 -11.05
N SER A 83 -1.65 -2.74 -11.46
CA SER A 83 -3.03 -2.91 -11.03
C SER A 83 -3.10 -4.19 -10.21
N ALA A 84 -3.61 -4.13 -8.98
CA ALA A 84 -3.75 -5.28 -8.10
C ALA A 84 -5.20 -5.46 -7.65
N VAL A 85 -5.79 -6.65 -7.84
CA VAL A 85 -7.07 -7.01 -7.23
C VAL A 85 -6.78 -7.28 -5.78
N VAL A 86 -7.43 -6.53 -4.92
CA VAL A 86 -7.37 -6.71 -3.48
C VAL A 86 -8.74 -7.08 -2.95
N MET A 87 -8.75 -7.92 -1.92
CA MET A 87 -9.93 -8.26 -1.17
C MET A 87 -9.81 -7.70 0.24
N ARG A 88 -10.86 -7.01 0.69
CA ARG A 88 -10.96 -6.41 2.02
C ARG A 88 -11.63 -7.38 2.99
N ARG A 89 -11.65 -7.01 4.28
CA ARG A 89 -12.23 -7.85 5.36
C ARG A 89 -13.71 -8.16 5.22
N ASP A 90 -14.46 -7.27 4.57
CA ASP A 90 -15.87 -7.47 4.24
C ASP A 90 -16.08 -8.38 3.00
N ASN A 91 -15.02 -9.03 2.52
CA ASN A 91 -14.95 -9.80 1.28
C ASN A 91 -15.26 -8.99 0.01
N SER A 92 -15.29 -7.66 0.10
CA SER A 92 -15.41 -6.82 -1.09
C SER A 92 -14.09 -6.82 -1.88
N LEU A 93 -14.23 -6.80 -3.19
CA LEU A 93 -13.11 -6.75 -4.13
C LEU A 93 -12.94 -5.34 -4.65
N ALA A 94 -11.70 -4.92 -4.80
CA ALA A 94 -11.35 -3.62 -5.33
C ALA A 94 -10.03 -3.67 -6.10
N VAL A 95 -9.80 -2.69 -6.98
CA VAL A 95 -8.54 -2.54 -7.71
C VAL A 95 -7.68 -1.46 -7.09
N LEU A 96 -6.46 -1.82 -6.73
CA LEU A 96 -5.40 -0.94 -6.27
C LEU A 96 -4.44 -0.64 -7.44
N ASN A 97 -4.42 0.62 -7.88
CA ASN A 97 -3.48 1.09 -8.90
C ASN A 97 -2.33 1.89 -8.29
N ASP A 98 -1.09 1.61 -8.72
CA ASP A 98 0.07 2.42 -8.32
C ASP A 98 1.17 2.45 -9.39
N GLY A 99 1.70 3.64 -9.68
CA GLY A 99 2.92 3.82 -10.48
C GLY A 99 3.99 4.71 -9.83
N GLY A 100 3.64 5.45 -8.78
CA GLY A 100 4.49 6.54 -8.27
C GLY A 100 4.70 6.58 -6.76
N SER A 101 4.01 5.74 -5.98
CA SER A 101 4.07 5.81 -4.52
C SER A 101 4.83 4.67 -3.84
N GLY A 102 5.41 3.77 -4.63
CA GLY A 102 6.31 2.71 -4.16
C GLY A 102 5.70 1.30 -4.16
N ILE A 103 4.38 1.16 -4.28
CA ILE A 103 3.70 -0.14 -4.32
C ILE A 103 4.05 -0.90 -5.61
N TYR A 104 4.13 -0.21 -6.76
CA TYR A 104 4.60 -0.80 -8.03
C TYR A 104 5.91 -1.57 -7.86
N ARG A 105 6.91 -0.91 -7.26
CA ARG A 105 8.24 -1.49 -7.08
C ARG A 105 8.21 -2.69 -6.15
N GLN A 106 7.37 -2.66 -5.13
CA GLN A 106 7.23 -3.76 -4.18
C GLN A 106 6.60 -4.99 -4.83
N TYR A 107 5.53 -4.84 -5.62
CA TYR A 107 4.98 -5.96 -6.39
C TYR A 107 5.96 -6.50 -7.42
N LYS A 108 6.73 -5.62 -8.09
CA LYS A 108 7.76 -6.04 -9.05
C LYS A 108 8.84 -6.89 -8.37
N GLN A 109 9.39 -6.41 -7.25
CA GLN A 109 10.36 -7.14 -6.43
C GLN A 109 9.78 -8.46 -5.90
N MET A 110 8.52 -8.45 -5.46
CA MET A 110 7.84 -9.63 -4.97
C MET A 110 7.70 -10.69 -6.06
N THR A 111 7.27 -10.28 -7.27
CA THR A 111 7.19 -11.14 -8.47
C THR A 111 8.56 -11.68 -8.86
N GLU A 112 9.61 -10.87 -8.83
CA GLU A 112 10.97 -11.34 -9.09
C GLU A 112 11.43 -12.39 -8.06
N SER A 113 11.04 -12.23 -6.79
CA SER A 113 11.45 -13.12 -5.70
C SER A 113 10.70 -14.46 -5.67
N ILE A 114 9.39 -14.47 -5.96
CA ILE A 114 8.55 -15.67 -5.91
C ILE A 114 8.35 -16.30 -7.30
N GLY A 115 8.78 -15.62 -8.36
CA GLY A 115 8.45 -15.93 -9.76
C GLY A 115 7.02 -15.51 -10.11
N ARG A 116 6.31 -16.34 -10.88
CA ARG A 116 4.90 -16.10 -11.15
C ARG A 116 4.11 -16.18 -9.84
N GLN A 117 3.13 -15.29 -9.66
CA GLN A 117 2.21 -15.34 -8.53
C GLN A 117 1.64 -16.76 -8.39
N ARG A 118 1.81 -17.35 -7.20
CA ARG A 118 1.38 -18.74 -6.89
C ARG A 118 0.10 -18.79 -6.05
N GLY A 119 -0.50 -17.63 -5.77
CA GLY A 119 -1.67 -17.51 -4.93
C GLY A 119 -1.78 -16.14 -4.25
N PRO A 120 -2.74 -16.01 -3.32
CA PRO A 120 -3.00 -14.77 -2.61
C PRO A 120 -1.87 -14.42 -1.63
N ILE A 121 -1.62 -13.12 -1.45
CA ILE A 121 -0.67 -12.59 -0.48
C ILE A 121 -1.41 -11.72 0.53
N MET A 122 -1.20 -12.02 1.81
CA MET A 122 -1.87 -11.33 2.89
C MET A 122 -1.03 -10.17 3.39
N HIS A 123 -1.67 -9.01 3.51
CA HIS A 123 -1.12 -7.82 4.15
C HIS A 123 -1.81 -7.61 5.49
N LYS A 124 -1.28 -8.26 6.53
CA LYS A 124 -1.92 -8.34 7.86
C LYS A 124 -2.11 -6.98 8.51
N ASP A 125 -1.18 -6.07 8.28
CA ASP A 125 -1.19 -4.73 8.87
C ASP A 125 -1.63 -3.67 7.83
N GLY A 126 -2.12 -4.10 6.67
CA GLY A 126 -2.49 -3.24 5.56
C GLY A 126 -1.31 -2.52 4.92
N LEU A 127 -1.51 -1.26 4.53
CA LEU A 127 -0.42 -0.40 4.09
C LEU A 127 0.21 0.32 5.28
N THR A 128 1.53 0.44 5.27
CA THR A 128 2.24 1.42 6.10
C THR A 128 2.69 2.59 5.23
N THR A 129 3.01 3.72 5.86
CA THR A 129 3.40 4.92 5.12
C THR A 129 4.63 5.59 5.71
N SER A 130 5.37 6.28 4.84
CA SER A 130 6.42 7.21 5.22
C SER A 130 6.15 8.55 4.52
N GLU A 131 5.90 9.57 5.33
CA GLU A 131 5.79 10.95 4.85
C GLU A 131 7.15 11.64 4.88
N TYR A 132 7.48 12.34 3.80
CA TYR A 132 8.73 13.08 3.67
C TYR A 132 8.56 14.31 2.79
N TRP A 133 9.54 15.17 2.83
CA TRP A 133 9.72 16.29 1.92
C TRP A 133 10.67 15.86 0.81
N PHE A 134 10.27 16.09 -0.42
CA PHE A 134 11.02 15.81 -1.64
C PHE A 134 11.32 17.13 -2.34
N ASN A 135 12.59 17.36 -2.65
CA ASN A 135 13.00 18.51 -3.44
C ASN A 135 12.94 18.15 -4.93
N SER A 136 12.08 18.82 -5.71
CA SER A 136 11.89 18.48 -7.13
C SER A 136 13.07 18.83 -8.02
N ASP A 137 13.91 19.79 -7.60
CA ASP A 137 15.06 20.24 -8.40
C ASP A 137 16.26 19.30 -8.25
N THR A 138 16.46 18.77 -7.04
CA THR A 138 17.67 18.01 -6.67
C THR A 138 17.40 16.52 -6.43
N GLY A 139 16.15 16.13 -6.25
CA GLY A 139 15.76 14.78 -5.83
C GLY A 139 16.02 14.47 -4.34
N ALA A 140 16.46 15.46 -3.55
CA ALA A 140 16.75 15.26 -2.14
C ALA A 140 15.49 14.92 -1.32
N ILE A 141 15.66 14.10 -0.27
CA ILE A 141 14.58 13.66 0.62
C ILE A 141 14.90 14.08 2.06
N SER A 142 13.91 14.59 2.79
CA SER A 142 14.03 14.97 4.20
C SER A 142 12.79 14.58 5.00
N ARG A 143 12.97 14.15 6.25
CA ARG A 143 11.85 13.87 7.19
C ARG A 143 11.24 15.14 7.80
N LYS A 144 11.91 16.27 7.67
CA LYS A 144 11.45 17.58 8.17
C LYS A 144 11.48 18.59 7.04
N GLN A 145 10.56 19.55 7.04
CA GLN A 145 10.57 20.60 6.04
C GLN A 145 11.88 21.38 6.10
N PRO A 146 12.69 21.39 5.03
CA PRO A 146 13.90 22.18 4.99
C PRO A 146 13.57 23.66 4.75
N ASN A 147 14.34 24.56 5.37
CA ASN A 147 14.18 26.02 5.27
C ASN A 147 15.31 26.64 4.44
N ASP A 148 15.75 25.94 3.39
CA ASP A 148 16.87 26.36 2.52
C ASP A 148 16.41 27.11 1.25
N GLY A 149 15.09 27.28 1.08
CA GLY A 149 14.49 27.97 -0.07
C GLY A 149 14.33 27.11 -1.33
N GLY A 150 14.62 25.80 -1.29
CA GLY A 150 14.38 24.89 -2.42
C GLY A 150 12.91 24.55 -2.66
N ASP A 151 12.56 24.03 -3.85
CA ASP A 151 11.20 23.54 -4.16
C ASP A 151 10.93 22.18 -3.47
N TRP A 152 10.67 22.25 -2.16
CA TRP A 152 10.32 21.10 -1.34
C TRP A 152 8.81 20.85 -1.33
N ARG A 153 8.42 19.64 -1.69
CA ARG A 153 7.03 19.17 -1.74
C ARG A 153 6.81 18.01 -0.78
N LYS A 154 5.64 17.94 -0.16
CA LYS A 154 5.27 16.75 0.61
C LYS A 154 5.06 15.56 -0.32
N ALA A 155 5.64 14.43 0.03
CA ALA A 155 5.50 13.16 -0.65
C ALA A 155 5.21 12.06 0.37
N ILE A 156 4.60 10.99 -0.11
CA ILE A 156 4.25 9.81 0.68
C ILE A 156 4.65 8.56 -0.09
N THR A 157 5.33 7.65 0.60
CA THR A 157 5.54 6.28 0.11
C THR A 157 4.66 5.34 0.89
N PHE A 158 3.99 4.42 0.20
CA PHE A 158 3.22 3.34 0.80
C PHE A 158 4.02 2.04 0.74
N TYR A 159 3.93 1.23 1.78
CA TYR A 159 4.59 -0.07 1.87
C TYR A 159 3.57 -1.17 2.12
N LEU A 160 3.71 -2.26 1.36
CA LEU A 160 3.03 -3.53 1.60
C LEU A 160 3.66 -4.19 2.83
N THR A 161 2.83 -4.69 3.75
CA THR A 161 3.27 -5.41 4.96
C THR A 161 3.10 -6.91 4.83
#